data_AF-A0A7X8NAQ4-F1
#
_entry.id   AF-A0A7X8NAQ4-F1
#
_cell.length_a   1.000
_cell.length_b   1.000
_cell.length_c   1.000
_cell.angle_alpha   90.00
_cell.angle_beta   90.00
_cell.angle_gamma   90.00
#
_symmetry.space_group_name_H-M   'P 1'
#
loop_
_entity.id
_entity.type
_entity.pdbx_description
1 polymer ?
#
loop_
_entity_poly.entity_id
_entity_poly.type
_entity_poly.pdbx_seq_one_letter_code
_entity_poly.pdbx_strand_id
1 'polypeptide(L)' 'MIANNIFKAIGDFCTNILFAPHNAIRSMDNWWLQNTVNWLFIIISFGFFIYWLRELNKYKKAGNQ' A
#
# COMPACT_ATOMS: atom_id res chain seq x y z
N MET A 1 29.38 -15.94 8.69
CA MET A 1 28.00 -16.25 8.23
C MET A 1 26.96 -15.54 9.12
N ILE A 2 27.12 -14.24 9.37
CA ILE A 2 26.25 -13.44 10.26
C ILE A 2 25.17 -12.69 9.48
N ALA A 3 25.51 -12.21 8.27
CA ALA A 3 24.56 -11.56 7.37
C ALA A 3 23.32 -12.44 7.09
N ASN A 4 23.51 -13.72 6.77
CA ASN A 4 22.41 -14.67 6.55
C ASN A 4 21.49 -14.81 7.78
N ASN A 5 22.04 -14.73 8.99
CA ASN A 5 21.24 -14.83 10.22
C ASN A 5 20.42 -13.56 10.47
N ILE A 6 20.99 -12.38 10.18
CA ILE A 6 20.27 -11.10 10.28
C ILE A 6 19.13 -11.05 9.26
N PHE A 7 19.39 -11.40 7.99
CA PHE A 7 18.34 -11.44 6.97
C PHE A 7 17.25 -12.48 7.26
N LYS A 8 17.62 -13.62 7.86
CA LYS A 8 16.64 -14.62 8.30
C LYS A 8 15.76 -14.09 9.44
N ALA A 9 16.35 -13.44 10.44
CA ALA A 9 15.61 -12.84 11.54
C ALA A 9 14.66 -11.73 11.07
N ILE A 10 15.10 -10.88 10.13
CA ILE A 10 14.25 -9.87 9.50
C ILE A 10 13.11 -10.52 8.72
N GLY A 11 13.41 -11.58 7.95
CA GLY A 11 12.40 -12.35 7.22
C GLY A 11 11.34 -12.92 8.15
N ASP A 12 11.75 -13.59 9.23
CA ASP A 12 10.86 -14.18 10.23
C ASP A 12 10.03 -13.11 10.96
N PHE A 13 10.62 -11.95 11.27
CA PHE A 13 9.89 -10.82 11.84
C PHE A 13 8.82 -10.30 10.88
N CYS A 14 9.15 -10.09 9.61
CA CYS A 14 8.21 -9.57 8.63
C CYS A 14 7.06 -10.55 8.39
N THR A 15 7.34 -11.84 8.21
CA THR A 15 6.32 -12.84 7.85
C THR A 15 5.44 -13.23 9.03
N ASN A 16 6.04 -13.47 10.20
CA ASN A 16 5.33 -14.05 11.35
C ASN A 16 4.83 -13.00 12.35
N ILE A 17 5.44 -11.82 12.39
CA ILE A 17 5.07 -10.76 13.36
C ILE A 17 4.40 -9.60 12.63
N LEU A 18 5.11 -8.90 11.74
CA LEU A 18 4.62 -7.69 11.09
C LEU A 18 3.38 -7.96 10.21
N PHE A 19 3.39 -9.05 9.44
CA PHE A 19 2.28 -9.40 8.54
C PHE A 19 1.25 -10.36 9.15
N ALA A 20 1.35 -10.72 10.43
CA ALA A 20 0.33 -11.52 11.13
C ALA A 20 -1.10 -10.95 10.98
N PRO A 21 -1.36 -9.65 11.24
CA PRO A 21 -2.72 -9.10 11.09
C PRO A 21 -3.20 -9.12 9.63
N HIS A 22 -2.31 -8.86 8.67
CA HIS A 22 -2.63 -8.94 7.25
C HIS A 22 -2.99 -10.38 6.83
N ASN A 23 -2.25 -11.37 7.35
CA ASN A 23 -2.51 -12.79 7.11
C ASN A 23 -3.88 -13.22 7.66
N ALA A 24 -4.32 -12.65 8.79
CA ALA A 24 -5.65 -12.92 9.35
C ALA A 24 -6.78 -12.35 8.48
N ILE A 25 -6.61 -11.14 7.93
CA ILE A 25 -7.61 -10.50 7.07
C ILE A 25 -7.74 -11.24 5.73
N ARG A 26 -6.61 -11.60 5.11
CA ARG A 26 -6.62 -12.30 3.81
C ARG A 26 -7.20 -13.71 3.87
N SER A 27 -7.24 -14.34 5.05
CA SER A 27 -7.77 -15.70 5.23
C SER A 27 -9.27 -15.75 5.52
N MET A 28 -9.94 -14.60 5.65
CA MET A 28 -11.40 -14.54 5.88
C MET A 28 -12.17 -15.01 4.65
N ASP A 29 -13.31 -15.70 4.74
CA ASP A 29 -14.04 -16.17 3.54
C ASP A 29 -14.73 -15.05 2.73
N ASN A 30 -14.94 -13.88 3.33
CA ASN A 30 -15.59 -12.77 2.66
C ASN A 30 -14.63 -12.03 1.72
N TRP A 31 -14.90 -12.12 0.42
CA TRP A 31 -14.13 -11.48 -0.64
C TRP A 31 -13.90 -9.97 -0.42
N TRP A 32 -14.91 -9.24 0.06
CA TRP A 32 -14.78 -7.80 0.33
C TRP A 32 -13.80 -7.52 1.47
N LEU A 33 -13.86 -8.31 2.54
CA LEU A 33 -12.97 -8.16 3.68
C LEU A 33 -11.53 -8.54 3.34
N GLN A 34 -11.32 -9.66 2.63
CA GLN A 34 -9.98 -10.07 2.15
C GLN A 34 -9.29 -8.96 1.35
N ASN A 35 -10.05 -8.23 0.52
CA ASN A 35 -9.53 -7.21 -0.38
C ASN A 35 -9.51 -5.80 0.22
N THR A 36 -9.82 -5.62 1.51
CA THR A 36 -9.93 -4.28 2.13
C THR A 36 -8.65 -3.44 1.97
N VAL A 37 -7.47 -4.06 2.10
CA VAL A 37 -6.18 -3.36 1.90
C VAL A 37 -6.01 -2.92 0.45
N ASN A 38 -6.41 -3.74 -0.52
CA ASN A 38 -6.37 -3.39 -1.95
C ASN A 38 -7.30 -2.21 -2.25
N TRP A 39 -8.51 -2.22 -1.69
CA TRP A 39 -9.47 -1.12 -1.83
C TRP A 39 -8.92 0.19 -1.28
N LEU A 40 -8.33 0.16 -0.08
CA LEU A 40 -7.69 1.34 0.52
C LEU A 40 -6.56 1.88 -0.35
N PHE A 41 -5.68 1.00 -0.86
CA PHE A 41 -4.59 1.39 -1.74
C PHE A 41 -5.07 2.05 -3.03
N ILE A 42 -6.11 1.49 -3.65
CA ILE A 42 -6.73 2.04 -4.86
C ILE A 42 -7.31 3.43 -4.57
N ILE A 43 -8.11 3.57 -3.50
CA ILE A 43 -8.75 4.85 -3.14
C ILE A 43 -7.70 5.95 -2.91
N ILE A 44 -6.64 5.64 -2.16
CA ILE A 44 -5.56 6.59 -1.89
C ILE A 44 -4.84 6.97 -3.19
N SER A 45 -4.46 5.99 -3.99
CA SER A 45 -3.74 6.22 -5.26
C SER A 45 -4.57 7.06 -6.24
N PHE A 46 -5.86 6.75 -6.40
CA PHE A 46 -6.77 7.56 -7.22
C PHE A 46 -6.98 8.97 -6.63
N GLY A 47 -7.06 9.11 -5.31
CA GLY A 47 -7.13 10.41 -4.65
C GLY A 47 -5.93 11.30 -4.98
N PHE A 48 -4.71 10.77 -4.85
CA PHE A 48 -3.48 11.46 -5.26
C PHE A 48 -3.44 11.76 -6.75
N PHE A 49 -3.86 10.82 -7.59
CA PHE A 49 -3.92 11.02 -9.04
C PHE A 49 -4.88 12.16 -9.42
N ILE A 50 -6.08 12.19 -8.84
CA ILE A 50 -7.05 13.28 -9.06
C ILE A 50 -6.49 14.61 -8.55
N TYR A 51 -5.87 14.63 -7.38
CA TYR A 51 -5.20 15.84 -6.86
C TYR A 51 -4.18 16.37 -7.87
N TRP A 52 -3.31 15.50 -8.39
CA TRP A 52 -2.27 15.87 -9.34
C TRP A 52 -2.84 16.39 -10.66
N LEU A 53 -3.87 15.73 -11.21
CA LEU A 53 -4.57 16.21 -12.40
C LEU A 53 -5.20 17.59 -12.21
N ARG A 54 -5.78 17.85 -11.03
CA ARG A 54 -6.34 19.17 -10.70
C ARG A 54 -5.25 20.21 -10.63
N GLU A 55 -4.09 19.87 -10.07
CA GLU A 55 -2.95 20.76 -9.97
C GLU A 55 -2.37 21.10 -11.34
N LEU A 56 -2.16 20.11 -12.22
CA LEU A 56 -1.75 20.32 -13.61
C LEU A 56 -2.72 21.25 -14.37
N ASN A 57 -4.03 21.08 -14.16
CA ASN A 57 -5.03 21.95 -14.77
C ASN A 57 -4.95 23.39 -14.25
N LYS A 58 -4.68 23.59 -12.96
CA LYS A 58 -4.44 24.94 -12.41
C LYS A 58 -3.20 25.58 -13.03
N TYR A 59 -2.09 24.85 -13.13
CA TYR A 59 -0.87 25.35 -13.78
C TYR A 59 -1.14 25.78 -15.23
N LYS A 60 -1.83 24.94 -16.01
CA LYS A 60 -2.25 25.25 -17.37
C LYS A 60 -3.12 26.52 -17.46
N LYS A 61 -4.06 26.69 -16.53
CA LYS A 61 -4.94 27.87 -16.48
C LYS A 61 -4.23 29.14 -16.01
N ALA A 62 -3.20 29.01 -15.19
CA ALA A 62 -2.40 30.13 -14.70
C ALA A 62 -1.49 30.75 -15.78
N GLY A 63 -1.46 30.20 -17.00
CA GLY A 63 -0.62 30.70 -18.10
C GLY A 63 0.86 30.32 -17.97
N ASN A 64 1.19 29.49 -16.97
CA ASN A 64 2.53 28.94 -16.80
C ASN A 64 2.66 27.74 -17.75
N GLN A 65 3.31 27.96 -18.90
CA GLN A 65 3.54 26.93 -19.92
C GLN A 65 4.45 25.81 -19.41
#